data_AF-A0AAW3QZS2-F1
#
_entry.id   AF-A0AAW3QZS2-F1
#
_cell.length_a   1.000
_cell.length_b   1.000
_cell.length_c   1.000
_cell.angle_alpha   90.00
_cell.angle_beta   90.00
_cell.angle_gamma   90.00
#
_symmetry.space_group_name_H-M   'P 1'
#
loop_
_entity.id
_entity.type
_entity.pdbx_description
1 polymer ?
#
loop_
_entity_poly.entity_id
_entity_poly.type
_entity_poly.pdbx_seq_one_letter_code
_entity_poly.pdbx_strand_id
1 'polypeptide(L)'
;MSEAVKAGHPLIAVQLHTLQSLYDAQDIGDEEIAAANRWYREYIFANTGVVDDRPDDWEREKGDVHTWMLGRGRCSARISQIRDQLGLCAHLRLEMMLAREMSFSAIARMIYPDVSEGRARMKVSAQCALILEQLVCAYRNIH
;
A
#
# COMPACT_ATOMS: atom_id res chain seq x y z
N MET A 1 32.85 22.65 0.10
CA MET A 1 32.52 21.21 0.09
C MET A 1 31.10 21.09 0.62
N SER A 2 30.14 20.76 -0.25
CA SER A 2 28.71 20.72 0.09
C SER A 2 28.39 19.34 0.68
N GLU A 3 27.92 19.31 1.92
CA GLU A 3 27.36 18.11 2.54
C GLU A 3 26.07 17.74 1.82
N ALA A 4 26.11 16.65 1.05
CA ALA A 4 24.90 16.01 0.57
C ALA A 4 24.16 15.45 1.79
N VAL A 5 23.03 16.06 2.12
CA VAL A 5 22.02 15.51 3.02
C VAL A 5 21.67 14.12 2.48
N LYS A 6 22.13 13.06 3.15
CA LYS A 6 21.57 11.73 2.95
C LYS A 6 20.13 11.79 3.43
N ALA A 7 19.20 12.00 2.49
CA ALA A 7 17.79 11.76 2.73
C ALA A 7 17.69 10.31 3.24
N GLY A 8 17.29 10.14 4.50
CA GLY A 8 17.03 8.82 5.06
C GLY A 8 15.95 8.18 4.20
N HIS A 9 16.21 6.96 3.69
CA HIS A 9 15.18 6.21 2.98
C HIS A 9 13.95 6.10 3.91
N PRO A 10 12.73 6.40 3.42
CA PRO A 10 11.56 6.33 4.25
C PRO A 10 11.45 4.94 4.87
N LEU A 11 11.02 4.86 6.14
CA LEU A 11 10.72 3.59 6.80
C LEU A 11 9.50 2.99 6.10
N ILE A 12 9.73 2.22 5.03
CA ILE A 12 8.69 1.43 4.39
C ILE A 12 8.41 0.26 5.34
N ALA A 13 7.24 0.27 5.96
CA ALA A 13 6.85 -0.76 6.93
C ALA A 13 6.72 -2.14 6.25
N VAL A 14 6.61 -2.16 4.93
CA VAL A 14 6.68 -3.35 4.11
C VAL A 14 8.02 -3.33 3.36
N GLN A 15 8.87 -4.34 3.50
CA GLN A 15 10.12 -4.48 2.73
C GLN A 15 9.81 -4.83 1.26
N LEU A 16 8.99 -4.02 0.60
CA LEU A 16 8.53 -4.28 -0.75
C LEU A 16 9.53 -3.74 -1.75
N HIS A 17 10.29 -4.66 -2.33
CA HIS A 17 11.12 -4.39 -3.51
C HIS A 17 10.34 -3.65 -4.61
N THR A 18 9.03 -3.84 -4.73
CA THR A 18 8.17 -3.15 -5.72
C THR A 18 7.93 -1.67 -5.41
N LEU A 19 7.59 -1.30 -4.18
CA LEU A 19 7.44 0.11 -3.76
C LEU A 19 8.77 0.84 -3.85
N GLN A 20 9.84 0.22 -3.35
CA GLN A 20 11.19 0.82 -3.43
C GLN A 20 11.61 1.00 -4.89
N SER A 21 11.32 0.03 -5.78
CA SER A 21 11.61 0.18 -7.22
C SER A 21 10.89 1.37 -7.86
N LEU A 22 9.63 1.63 -7.49
CA LEU A 22 8.88 2.78 -8.01
C LEU A 22 9.42 4.10 -7.45
N TYR A 23 9.79 4.12 -6.16
CA TYR A 23 10.37 5.29 -5.52
C TYR A 23 11.74 5.64 -6.10
N ASP A 24 12.61 4.65 -6.28
CA ASP A 24 13.95 4.82 -6.88
C ASP A 24 13.86 5.28 -8.35
N ALA A 25 12.81 4.86 -9.06
CA ALA A 25 12.49 5.30 -10.41
C ALA A 25 11.83 6.70 -10.47
N GLN A 26 11.52 7.30 -9.32
CA GLN A 26 10.76 8.55 -9.19
C GLN A 26 9.34 8.48 -9.79
N ASP A 27 8.77 7.29 -9.90
CA ASP A 27 7.38 7.08 -10.34
C ASP A 27 6.39 7.41 -9.21
N ILE A 28 6.85 7.42 -7.94
CA ILE A 28 6.09 7.77 -6.74
C ILE A 28 6.97 8.54 -5.75
N GLY A 29 6.37 9.28 -4.82
CA GLY A 29 7.04 10.04 -3.77
C GLY A 29 6.60 9.66 -2.34
N ASP A 30 6.93 10.52 -1.38
CA ASP A 30 6.72 10.25 0.04
C ASP A 30 5.24 10.14 0.43
N GLU A 31 4.34 10.87 -0.26
CA GLU A 31 2.90 10.81 -0.01
C GLU A 31 2.32 9.44 -0.40
N GLU A 32 2.73 8.90 -1.54
CA GLU A 32 2.34 7.57 -2.00
C GLU A 32 2.87 6.47 -1.07
N ILE A 33 4.11 6.60 -0.59
CA ILE A 33 4.69 5.68 0.39
C ILE A 33 3.88 5.72 1.70
N ALA A 34 3.53 6.90 2.19
CA ALA A 34 2.72 7.06 3.39
C ALA A 34 1.32 6.45 3.23
N ALA A 35 0.66 6.70 2.09
CA ALA A 35 -0.65 6.16 1.77
C ALA A 35 -0.62 4.62 1.63
N ALA A 36 0.42 4.06 0.99
CA ALA A 36 0.63 2.62 0.88
C ALA A 36 0.81 1.95 2.25
N ASN A 37 1.67 2.52 3.10
CA ASN A 37 1.90 2.02 4.46
C ASN A 37 0.62 2.05 5.30
N ARG A 38 -0.15 3.15 5.21
CA ARG A 38 -1.44 3.27 5.89
C ARG A 38 -2.43 2.21 5.39
N TRP A 39 -2.57 2.06 4.07
CA TRP A 39 -3.46 1.06 3.48
C TRP A 39 -3.09 -0.36 3.88
N TYR A 40 -1.81 -0.71 3.85
CA TYR A 40 -1.35 -2.03 4.29
C TYR A 40 -1.74 -2.31 5.74
N ARG A 41 -1.44 -1.39 6.67
CA ARG A 41 -1.77 -1.53 8.09
C ARG A 41 -3.28 -1.67 8.31
N GLU A 42 -4.08 -0.82 7.68
CA GLU A 42 -5.54 -0.87 7.78
C GLU A 42 -6.12 -2.16 7.17
N TYR A 43 -5.58 -2.62 6.04
CA TYR A 43 -6.01 -3.86 5.37
C TYR A 43 -5.70 -5.09 6.20
N ILE A 44 -4.46 -5.23 6.69
CA ILE A 44 -4.06 -6.35 7.55
C ILE A 44 -4.90 -6.34 8.83
N PHE A 45 -5.03 -5.18 9.49
CA PHE A 45 -5.83 -5.10 10.71
C PHE A 45 -7.30 -5.47 10.48
N ALA A 46 -7.89 -5.03 9.36
CA ALA A 46 -9.25 -5.41 8.98
C ALA A 46 -9.41 -6.93 8.74
N ASN A 47 -8.45 -7.56 8.06
CA ASN A 47 -8.54 -8.97 7.64
C ASN A 47 -8.10 -9.97 8.71
N THR A 48 -6.93 -9.79 9.31
CA THR A 48 -6.34 -10.74 10.26
C THR A 48 -6.66 -10.38 11.70
N GLY A 49 -6.96 -9.12 11.97
CA GLY A 49 -7.04 -8.65 13.34
C GLY A 49 -5.70 -8.82 14.06
N VAL A 50 -4.59 -8.52 13.39
CA VAL A 50 -3.27 -8.44 14.01
C VAL A 50 -2.64 -7.15 13.50
N VAL A 51 -2.02 -6.38 14.40
CA VAL A 51 -1.17 -5.25 14.02
C VAL A 51 0.26 -5.76 14.13
N ASP A 52 0.90 -5.99 12.98
CA ASP A 52 2.31 -6.39 12.95
C ASP A 52 3.19 -5.25 13.49
N ASP A 53 4.33 -5.61 14.08
CA ASP A 53 5.10 -4.82 15.05
C ASP A 53 5.26 -3.30 14.78
N ARG A 54 5.23 -2.54 15.88
CA ARG A 54 5.25 -1.06 15.95
C ARG A 54 6.63 -0.43 15.74
N PRO A 55 6.72 0.73 15.07
CA PRO A 55 7.40 1.90 15.63
C PRO A 55 6.55 2.48 16.77
N ASP A 56 7.19 2.90 17.87
CA ASP A 56 6.67 3.22 19.22
C ASP A 56 5.47 4.20 19.36
N ASP A 57 4.83 4.63 18.27
CA ASP A 57 3.95 5.80 18.24
C ASP A 57 2.46 5.52 17.97
N TRP A 58 2.01 4.27 17.68
CA TRP A 58 0.61 3.99 18.04
C TRP A 58 0.59 4.03 19.58
N GLU A 59 -0.37 4.67 20.21
CA GLU A 59 -0.57 4.57 21.66
C GLU A 59 -1.16 3.19 21.94
N ARG A 60 -0.57 2.38 22.83
CA ARG A 60 -1.04 1.02 23.12
C ARG A 60 -2.40 1.18 23.79
N GLU A 61 -3.45 1.38 22.99
CA GLU A 61 -4.81 1.47 23.47
C GLU A 61 -5.05 0.19 24.23
N LYS A 62 -5.00 0.29 25.56
CA LYS A 62 -5.54 -0.68 26.49
C LYS A 62 -7.07 -0.67 26.32
N GLY A 63 -7.53 -1.02 25.12
CA GLY A 63 -8.93 -1.16 24.79
C GLY A 63 -9.36 -2.59 25.13
N ASP A 64 -10.52 -2.70 25.79
CA ASP A 64 -11.25 -3.96 25.87
C ASP A 64 -11.54 -4.48 24.43
N VAL A 65 -11.81 -5.78 24.28
CA VAL A 65 -12.08 -6.48 23.00
C VAL A 65 -13.06 -5.71 22.13
N HIS A 66 -14.03 -5.01 22.73
CA HIS A 66 -14.98 -4.15 22.03
C HIS A 66 -14.34 -2.95 21.33
N THR A 67 -13.44 -2.21 21.98
CA THR A 67 -12.69 -1.09 21.36
C THR A 67 -11.88 -1.58 20.17
N TRP A 68 -11.27 -2.76 20.33
CA TRP A 68 -10.48 -3.38 19.29
C TRP A 68 -11.33 -3.80 18.07
N MET A 69 -12.50 -4.41 18.31
CA MET A 69 -13.45 -4.75 17.25
C MET A 69 -14.00 -3.51 16.54
N LEU A 70 -14.24 -2.42 17.27
CA LEU A 70 -14.65 -1.14 16.67
C LEU A 70 -13.55 -0.56 15.77
N GLY A 71 -12.28 -0.59 16.22
CA GLY A 71 -11.13 -0.17 15.41
C GLY A 71 -11.02 -0.98 14.11
N ARG A 72 -11.15 -2.31 14.22
CA ARG A 72 -11.14 -3.21 13.06
C ARG A 72 -12.30 -2.91 12.09
N GLY A 73 -13.50 -2.69 12.63
CA GLY A 73 -14.69 -2.30 11.85
C GLY A 73 -14.49 -0.99 11.09
N ARG A 74 -13.88 0.02 11.71
CA ARG A 74 -13.54 1.29 11.06
C ARG A 74 -12.56 1.10 9.89
N CYS A 75 -11.53 0.28 10.08
CA CYS A 75 -10.57 -0.01 9.01
C CYS A 75 -11.24 -0.77 7.86
N SER A 76 -12.07 -1.78 8.15
CA SER A 76 -12.83 -2.52 7.14
C SER A 76 -13.78 -1.60 6.34
N ALA A 77 -14.47 -0.69 7.02
CA ALA A 77 -15.32 0.31 6.37
C ALA A 77 -14.51 1.24 5.46
N ARG A 78 -13.34 1.72 5.92
CA ARG A 78 -12.48 2.59 5.11
C ARG A 78 -11.90 1.89 3.89
N ILE A 79 -11.41 0.65 4.03
CA ILE A 79 -10.95 -0.15 2.90
C ILE A 79 -12.07 -0.38 1.89
N SER A 80 -13.30 -0.60 2.35
CA SER A 80 -14.47 -0.74 1.48
C SER A 80 -14.77 0.55 0.73
N GLN A 81 -14.75 1.71 1.40
CA GLN A 81 -14.93 3.01 0.75
C GLN A 81 -13.85 3.30 -0.30
N ILE A 82 -12.58 3.01 0.00
CA ILE A 82 -11.48 3.15 -0.98
C ILE A 82 -11.71 2.23 -2.17
N ARG A 83 -12.13 0.98 -1.93
CA ARG A 83 -12.48 0.04 -3.01
C ARG A 83 -13.64 0.56 -3.87
N ASP A 84 -14.64 1.18 -3.28
CA ASP A 84 -15.78 1.74 -4.02
C ASP A 84 -15.36 2.95 -4.86
N GLN A 85 -14.42 3.78 -4.37
CA GLN A 85 -13.88 4.92 -5.11
C GLN A 85 -12.95 4.51 -6.26
N LEU A 86 -12.04 3.56 -6.03
CA LEU A 86 -11.00 3.18 -6.99
C LEU A 86 -11.39 2.00 -7.89
N GLY A 87 -12.41 1.24 -7.50
CA GLY A 87 -12.86 0.03 -8.15
C GLY A 87 -12.08 -1.23 -7.77
N LEU A 88 -12.69 -2.39 -8.07
CA LEU A 88 -12.16 -3.70 -7.71
C LEU A 88 -10.77 -3.98 -8.30
N CYS A 89 -10.51 -3.55 -9.54
CA CYS A 89 -9.24 -3.78 -10.22
C CYS A 89 -8.05 -3.08 -9.53
N ALA A 90 -8.28 -1.89 -8.98
CA ALA A 90 -7.28 -1.17 -8.21
C ALA A 90 -7.07 -1.83 -6.84
N HIS A 91 -8.16 -2.18 -6.16
CA HIS A 91 -8.11 -2.90 -4.88
C HIS A 91 -7.29 -4.19 -4.97
N LEU A 92 -7.54 -5.03 -5.99
CA LEU A 92 -6.81 -6.28 -6.18
C LEU A 92 -5.31 -6.04 -6.47
N ARG A 93 -4.95 -4.96 -7.17
CA ARG A 93 -3.54 -4.60 -7.41
C ARG A 93 -2.85 -4.12 -6.14
N LEU A 94 -3.54 -3.33 -5.31
CA LEU A 94 -3.04 -2.96 -3.98
C LEU A 94 -2.84 -4.20 -3.12
N GLU A 95 -3.79 -5.13 -3.08
CA GLU A 95 -3.65 -6.39 -2.33
C GLU A 95 -2.46 -7.22 -2.83
N MET A 96 -2.37 -7.45 -4.14
CA MET A 96 -1.27 -8.19 -4.75
C MET A 96 0.09 -7.57 -4.42
N MET A 97 0.21 -6.26 -4.57
CA MET A 97 1.47 -5.54 -4.39
C MET A 97 1.84 -5.37 -2.92
N LEU A 98 0.88 -4.99 -2.08
CA LEU A 98 1.12 -4.55 -0.70
C LEU A 98 0.91 -5.66 0.33
N ALA A 99 -0.19 -6.41 0.23
CA ALA A 99 -0.53 -7.42 1.23
C ALA A 99 0.08 -8.80 0.93
N ARG A 100 0.20 -9.12 -0.36
CA ARG A 100 0.76 -10.41 -0.84
C ARG A 100 2.19 -10.29 -1.36
N GLU A 101 2.74 -9.08 -1.33
CA GLU A 101 4.13 -8.79 -1.68
C GLU A 101 4.60 -9.32 -3.04
N MET A 102 3.68 -9.36 -4.00
CA MET A 102 3.98 -9.91 -5.33
C MET A 102 4.88 -8.95 -6.11
N SER A 103 5.90 -9.50 -6.79
CA SER A 103 6.70 -8.75 -7.75
C SER A 103 5.88 -8.33 -8.97
N PHE A 104 6.31 -7.28 -9.69
CA PHE A 104 5.62 -6.86 -10.92
C PHE A 104 5.55 -7.98 -11.97
N SER A 105 6.57 -8.84 -12.08
CA SER A 105 6.51 -10.02 -12.96
C SER A 105 5.48 -11.05 -12.48
N ALA A 106 5.35 -11.28 -11.17
CA ALA A 106 4.34 -12.19 -10.63
C ALA A 106 2.91 -11.67 -10.86
N ILE A 107 2.68 -10.38 -10.65
CA ILE A 107 1.41 -9.71 -10.94
C ILE A 107 1.11 -9.76 -12.44
N ALA A 108 2.11 -9.47 -13.28
CA ALA A 108 1.98 -9.48 -14.73
C ALA A 108 1.55 -10.84 -15.29
N ARG A 109 2.12 -11.95 -14.78
CA ARG A 109 1.72 -13.30 -15.17
C ARG A 109 0.26 -13.61 -14.85
N MET A 110 -0.30 -13.01 -13.80
CA MET A 110 -1.68 -13.24 -13.40
C MET A 110 -2.67 -12.39 -14.21
N ILE A 111 -2.30 -11.15 -14.59
CA ILE A 111 -3.20 -10.21 -15.25
C ILE A 111 -3.07 -10.25 -16.79
N TYR A 112 -1.88 -10.56 -17.30
CA TYR A 112 -1.54 -10.51 -18.72
C TYR A 112 -0.83 -11.80 -19.18
N PRO A 113 -1.48 -12.98 -19.08
CA PRO A 113 -0.83 -14.26 -19.37
C PRO A 113 -0.32 -14.38 -20.81
N ASP A 114 -0.99 -13.72 -21.76
CA ASP A 114 -0.68 -13.82 -23.19
C ASP A 114 0.21 -12.67 -23.71
N VAL A 115 0.69 -11.80 -22.82
CA VAL A 115 1.56 -10.67 -23.19
C VAL A 115 3.00 -11.02 -22.83
N SER A 116 3.96 -10.59 -23.67
CA SER A 116 5.38 -10.79 -23.36
C SER A 116 5.74 -10.20 -22.01
N GLU A 117 6.58 -10.91 -21.25
CA GLU A 117 6.86 -10.59 -19.84
C GLU A 117 7.33 -9.14 -19.65
N GLY A 118 8.27 -8.67 -20.45
CA GLY A 118 8.78 -7.30 -20.35
C GLY A 118 7.69 -6.24 -20.55
N ARG A 119 6.80 -6.43 -21.53
CA ARG A 119 5.69 -5.50 -21.80
C ARG A 119 4.62 -5.59 -20.71
N ALA A 120 4.33 -6.79 -20.22
CA ALA A 120 3.37 -7.01 -19.15
C ALA A 120 3.84 -6.39 -17.83
N ARG A 121 5.11 -6.58 -17.46
CA ARG A 121 5.74 -5.98 -16.28
C ARG A 121 5.69 -4.45 -16.32
N MET A 122 6.03 -3.85 -17.46
CA MET A 122 5.97 -2.39 -17.65
C MET A 122 4.55 -1.84 -17.50
N LYS A 123 3.54 -2.55 -18.04
CA LYS A 123 2.13 -2.17 -17.85
C LYS A 123 1.73 -2.22 -16.38
N VAL A 124 2.16 -3.26 -15.67
CA VAL A 124 1.86 -3.41 -14.24
C VAL A 124 2.53 -2.33 -13.40
N SER A 125 3.82 -2.04 -13.61
CA SER A 125 4.51 -1.02 -12.81
C SER A 125 3.87 0.37 -12.98
N ALA A 126 3.56 0.75 -14.22
CA ALA A 126 2.88 2.02 -14.50
C ALA A 126 1.47 2.08 -13.87
N GLN A 127 0.71 0.97 -13.90
CA GLN A 127 -0.59 0.90 -13.23
C GLN A 127 -0.47 1.00 -11.71
N CYS A 128 0.54 0.34 -11.12
CA CYS A 128 0.77 0.39 -9.69
C CYS A 128 1.13 1.82 -9.24
N ALA A 129 2.00 2.53 -9.96
CA ALA A 129 2.30 3.94 -9.68
C ALA A 129 1.04 4.82 -9.71
N LEU A 130 0.24 4.73 -10.79
CA LEU A 130 -1.01 5.48 -10.92
C LEU A 130 -1.99 5.17 -9.78
N ILE A 131 -2.12 3.90 -9.39
CA ILE A 131 -3.03 3.49 -8.31
C ILE A 131 -2.56 4.05 -6.96
N LEU A 132 -1.25 4.16 -6.73
CA LEU A 132 -0.71 4.76 -5.52
C LEU A 132 -1.00 6.26 -5.44
N GLU A 133 -0.87 6.98 -6.56
CA GLU A 133 -1.28 8.40 -6.65
C GLU A 133 -2.79 8.55 -6.37
N GLN A 134 -3.62 7.69 -6.96
CA GLN A 134 -5.07 7.67 -6.72
C GLN A 134 -5.42 7.33 -5.26
N LEU A 135 -4.63 6.47 -4.61
CA LEU A 135 -4.82 6.10 -3.22
C LEU A 135 -4.60 7.30 -2.29
N VAL A 136 -3.62 8.16 -2.58
CA VAL A 136 -3.44 9.44 -1.86
C VAL A 136 -4.71 10.29 -1.97
N CYS A 137 -5.24 10.44 -3.18
CA CYS A 137 -6.49 11.17 -3.42
C CYS A 137 -7.68 10.54 -2.69
N ALA A 138 -7.81 9.21 -2.70
CA ALA A 138 -8.88 8.50 -2.01
C ALA A 138 -8.85 8.76 -0.50
N TYR A 139 -7.67 8.74 0.13
CA TYR A 139 -7.54 9.06 1.55
C TYR A 139 -7.85 10.53 1.88
N ARG A 140 -7.55 11.46 0.97
CA ARG A 140 -7.93 12.88 1.14
C ARG A 140 -9.45 13.09 1.08
N ASN A 141 -10.15 12.24 0.34
CA ASN A 141 -11.61 12.32 0.15
C ASN A 141 -12.41 11.59 1.25
N ILE A 142 -11.76 10.81 2.11
CA ILE A 142 -12.41 10.09 3.20
C ILE A 142 -12.20 10.86 4.49
N HIS A 143 -13.29 11.37 5.06
CA HIS A 143 -13.33 12.07 6.35
C HIS A 143 -13.48 11.10 7.53
#